data_AF-A0A5D2WSF5-F1
#
_entry.id   AF-A0A5D2WSF5-F1
#
_cell.length_a   1.000
_cell.length_b   1.000
_cell.length_c   1.000
_cell.angle_alpha   90.00
_cell.angle_beta   90.00
_cell.angle_gamma   90.00
#
_symmetry.space_group_name_H-M   'P 1'
#
loop_
_entity.id
_entity.type
_entity.pdbx_description
1 polymer ?
#
loop_
_entity_poly.entity_id
_entity_poly.type
_entity_poly.pdbx_seq_one_letter_code
_entity_poly.pdbx_strand_id
1 'polypeptide(L)'
;MHYWVRAFASDFSGTPPQPRSGHTAVPIGKSKIVVFGGLLDKKFLSDITVYDIENKLWFQPECTGNGSDGQVGPNPRAFHVAVAIDCHMFIFGGRSGNRRLGDFWVLDTDIWQWSELTSFGDLPSCRSFVCYRSNGWSYQLLDHYHHLDAATQLLWLRKGCLSLVAEVVVGQS
;
A
#
# COMPACT_ATOMS: atom_id res chain seq x y z
N MET A 1 13.75 -4.49 23.21
CA MET A 1 14.58 -5.31 22.30
C MET A 1 13.65 -5.81 21.22
N HIS A 2 13.85 -5.42 19.97
CA HIS A 2 13.04 -5.92 18.85
C HIS A 2 13.81 -7.05 18.17
N TYR A 3 13.16 -8.18 17.93
CA TYR A 3 13.74 -9.33 17.24
C TYR A 3 12.84 -9.72 16.08
N TRP A 4 13.44 -10.25 15.02
CA TRP A 4 12.70 -10.77 13.89
C TRP A 4 12.12 -12.13 14.25
N VAL A 5 10.83 -12.30 13.98
CA VAL A 5 10.13 -13.57 14.10
C VAL A 5 9.66 -13.98 12.72
N ARG A 6 9.95 -15.24 12.37
CA ARG A 6 9.35 -15.85 11.19
C ARG A 6 7.98 -16.38 11.59
N ALA A 7 6.95 -15.97 10.87
CA ALA A 7 5.62 -16.58 10.97
C ALA A 7 5.60 -17.90 10.19
N PHE A 8 4.90 -18.89 10.74
CA PHE A 8 4.66 -20.19 10.14
C PHE A 8 3.18 -20.36 9.80
N ALA A 9 2.87 -21.28 8.89
CA ALA A 9 1.49 -21.58 8.52
C ALA A 9 0.62 -22.04 9.70
N SER A 10 1.22 -22.54 10.78
CA SER A 10 0.54 -22.89 12.03
C SER A 10 0.14 -21.68 12.89
N ASP A 11 0.70 -20.50 12.63
CA ASP A 11 0.48 -19.29 13.45
C ASP A 11 -0.83 -18.59 13.09
N PHE A 12 -1.44 -18.94 11.96
CA PHE A 12 -2.64 -18.33 11.44
C PHE A 12 -3.55 -19.32 10.72
N SER A 13 -4.79 -18.92 10.51
CA SER A 13 -5.80 -19.67 9.76
C SER A 13 -6.22 -18.92 8.50
N GLY A 14 -7.02 -19.58 7.66
CA GLY A 14 -7.49 -19.02 6.39
C GLY A 14 -6.46 -19.11 5.27
N THR A 15 -6.68 -18.35 4.20
CA THR A 15 -5.86 -18.41 2.99
C THR A 15 -4.98 -17.16 2.87
N PRO A 16 -3.67 -17.24 3.15
CA PRO A 16 -2.77 -16.11 2.98
C PRO A 16 -2.62 -15.74 1.49
N PRO A 17 -2.17 -14.50 1.18
CA PRO A 17 -1.92 -14.11 -0.20
C PRO A 17 -0.80 -14.96 -0.81
N GLN A 18 -0.96 -15.32 -2.08
CA GLN A 18 0.10 -16.00 -2.83
C GLN A 18 1.40 -15.18 -2.85
N PRO A 19 2.59 -15.83 -2.86
CA PRO A 19 3.88 -15.15 -2.96
C PRO A 19 3.92 -14.18 -4.15
N ARG A 20 4.20 -12.90 -3.88
CA ARG A 20 4.09 -11.83 -4.89
C ARG A 20 5.06 -10.69 -4.58
N SER A 21 5.49 -9.98 -5.60
CA SER A 21 6.38 -8.81 -5.47
C SER A 21 5.64 -7.50 -5.72
N GLY A 22 6.14 -6.39 -5.16
CA GLY A 22 5.59 -5.05 -5.41
C GLY A 22 4.14 -4.85 -4.95
N HIS A 23 3.66 -5.69 -4.02
CA HIS A 23 2.41 -5.45 -3.31
C HIS A 23 2.62 -4.37 -2.24
N THR A 24 1.52 -3.81 -1.72
CA THR A 24 1.57 -3.00 -0.50
C THR A 24 0.81 -3.70 0.61
N ALA A 25 1.22 -3.46 1.85
CA ALA A 25 0.56 -3.92 3.06
C ALA A 25 0.49 -2.74 4.03
N VAL A 26 -0.71 -2.37 4.47
CA VAL A 26 -0.92 -1.24 5.39
C VAL A 26 -1.69 -1.68 6.63
N PRO A 27 -1.32 -1.20 7.83
CA PRO A 27 -2.10 -1.43 9.04
C PRO A 27 -3.36 -0.55 9.02
N ILE A 28 -4.52 -1.16 9.27
CA ILE A 28 -5.82 -0.48 9.33
C ILE A 28 -6.41 -0.67 10.73
N GLY A 29 -6.82 0.44 11.34
CA GLY A 29 -7.29 0.44 12.72
C GLY A 29 -6.23 -0.13 13.68
N LYS A 30 -6.66 -1.01 14.59
CA LYS A 30 -5.79 -1.62 15.61
C LYS A 30 -5.42 -3.08 15.33
N SER A 31 -6.18 -3.76 14.47
CA SER A 31 -6.15 -5.22 14.40
C SER A 31 -6.17 -5.79 12.98
N LYS A 32 -6.06 -4.95 11.93
CA LYS A 32 -6.08 -5.44 10.55
C LYS A 32 -4.84 -5.00 9.78
N ILE A 33 -4.36 -5.87 8.92
CA ILE A 33 -3.38 -5.54 7.88
C ILE A 33 -4.04 -5.82 6.54
N VAL A 34 -4.14 -4.81 5.69
CA VAL A 34 -4.72 -4.93 4.36
C VAL A 34 -3.59 -5.01 3.33
N VAL A 35 -3.59 -6.07 2.55
CA VAL A 35 -2.66 -6.31 1.44
C VAL A 35 -3.39 -6.09 0.12
N PHE A 36 -2.80 -5.30 -0.77
CA PHE A 36 -3.37 -5.06 -2.10
C PHE A 36 -2.36 -5.27 -3.23
N GLY A 37 -2.84 -5.91 -4.30
CA GLY A 37 -2.18 -5.99 -5.59
C GLY A 37 -0.84 -6.74 -5.56
N GLY A 38 0.08 -6.30 -6.41
CA GLY A 38 1.38 -6.91 -6.63
C GLY A 38 1.49 -7.67 -7.95
N LEU A 39 2.59 -8.39 -8.10
CA LEU A 39 2.95 -9.15 -9.29
C LEU A 39 3.28 -10.60 -8.90
N LEU A 40 2.54 -11.53 -9.48
CA LEU A 40 2.73 -12.98 -9.39
C LEU A 40 2.92 -13.51 -10.81
N ASP A 41 4.03 -14.18 -11.11
CA ASP A 41 4.28 -14.82 -12.41
C ASP A 41 3.95 -13.95 -13.64
N LYS A 42 4.41 -12.70 -13.63
CA LYS A 42 4.14 -11.67 -14.67
C LYS A 42 2.68 -11.19 -14.78
N LYS A 43 1.79 -11.69 -13.92
CA LYS A 43 0.40 -11.24 -13.80
C LYS A 43 0.28 -10.19 -12.70
N PHE A 44 -0.22 -9.02 -13.06
CA PHE A 44 -0.58 -7.97 -12.12
C PHE A 44 -1.86 -8.35 -11.39
N LEU A 45 -1.93 -8.04 -10.11
CA LEU A 45 -3.07 -8.38 -9.25
C LEU A 45 -3.77 -7.11 -8.76
N SER A 46 -5.06 -7.24 -8.48
CA SER A 46 -5.93 -6.23 -7.84
C SER A 46 -6.72 -6.82 -6.67
N ASP A 47 -6.31 -8.00 -6.18
CA ASP A 47 -6.96 -8.65 -5.07
C ASP A 47 -6.63 -7.94 -3.75
N ILE A 48 -7.57 -8.02 -2.82
CA ILE A 48 -7.39 -7.63 -1.43
C ILE A 48 -7.32 -8.89 -0.59
N THR A 49 -6.34 -8.96 0.28
CA THR A 49 -6.30 -9.97 1.35
C THR A 49 -6.07 -9.27 2.67
N VAL A 50 -6.80 -9.66 3.71
CA VAL A 50 -6.77 -9.02 5.02
C VAL A 50 -6.28 -10.03 6.04
N TYR A 51 -5.31 -9.61 6.85
CA TYR A 51 -4.94 -10.34 8.06
C TYR A 51 -5.59 -9.69 9.27
N ASP A 52 -6.44 -10.44 9.96
CA ASP A 52 -6.95 -10.08 11.28
C ASP A 52 -5.96 -10.55 12.34
N ILE A 53 -5.32 -9.60 13.02
CA ILE A 53 -4.28 -9.85 14.03
C ILE A 53 -4.88 -10.50 15.29
N GLU A 54 -6.09 -10.09 15.68
CA GLU A 54 -6.75 -10.60 16.89
C GLU A 54 -7.16 -12.06 16.71
N ASN A 55 -7.73 -12.38 15.56
CA ASN A 55 -8.19 -13.72 15.22
C ASN A 55 -7.12 -14.58 14.55
N LYS A 56 -5.97 -13.99 14.22
CA LYS A 56 -4.89 -14.60 13.43
C LYS A 56 -5.43 -15.27 12.17
N LEU A 57 -6.28 -14.56 11.44
CA LEU A 57 -7.06 -15.10 10.33
C LEU A 57 -6.81 -14.30 9.05
N TRP A 58 -6.48 -15.00 7.97
CA TRP A 58 -6.49 -14.44 6.63
C TRP A 58 -7.86 -14.63 5.98
N PHE A 59 -8.40 -13.55 5.42
CA PHE A 59 -9.65 -13.60 4.66
C PHE A 59 -9.62 -12.61 3.48
N GLN A 60 -10.53 -12.81 2.54
CA GLN A 60 -10.72 -11.91 1.40
C GLN A 60 -12.09 -11.23 1.52
N PRO A 61 -12.15 -9.91 1.69
CA PRO A 61 -13.41 -9.19 1.74
C PRO A 61 -14.01 -9.08 0.34
N GLU A 62 -15.34 -9.16 0.24
CA GLU A 62 -16.05 -8.77 -0.97
C GLU A 62 -16.05 -7.25 -1.08
N CYS A 63 -15.46 -6.74 -2.16
CA CYS A 63 -15.34 -5.30 -2.37
C CYS A 63 -16.38 -4.82 -3.38
N THR A 64 -16.97 -3.68 -3.08
CA THR A 64 -17.83 -2.94 -4.01
C THR A 64 -17.13 -1.65 -4.44
N GLY A 65 -17.69 -0.91 -5.39
CA GLY A 65 -17.15 0.39 -5.76
C GLY A 65 -17.73 0.93 -7.04
N ASN A 66 -17.58 2.25 -7.21
CA ASN A 66 -18.13 3.02 -8.32
C ASN A 66 -17.02 3.91 -8.92
N GLY A 67 -16.05 3.31 -9.61
CA GLY A 67 -15.02 4.05 -10.34
C GLY A 67 -15.56 4.78 -11.58
N SER A 68 -14.77 5.70 -12.14
CA SER A 68 -15.22 6.57 -13.25
C SER A 68 -15.65 5.79 -14.50
N ASP A 69 -15.05 4.62 -14.71
CA ASP A 69 -15.25 3.78 -15.89
C ASP A 69 -16.14 2.55 -15.58
N GLY A 70 -16.93 2.61 -14.51
CA GLY A 70 -17.77 1.48 -14.06
C GLY A 70 -16.97 0.35 -13.39
N GLN A 71 -15.70 0.61 -13.08
CA GLN A 71 -14.82 -0.34 -12.40
C GLN A 71 -15.13 -0.39 -10.90
N VAL A 72 -15.15 -1.61 -10.34
CA VAL A 72 -15.40 -1.86 -8.91
C VAL A 72 -14.23 -1.41 -8.02
N GLY A 73 -13.04 -1.21 -8.59
CA GLY A 73 -11.87 -0.78 -7.85
C GLY A 73 -10.67 -0.53 -8.76
N PRO A 74 -9.47 -0.30 -8.19
CA PRO A 74 -8.28 0.01 -8.94
C PRO A 74 -7.88 -1.13 -9.88
N ASN A 75 -7.45 -0.77 -11.10
CA ASN A 75 -6.87 -1.74 -12.03
C ASN A 75 -5.71 -2.55 -11.39
N PRO A 76 -5.51 -3.81 -11.81
CA PRO A 76 -4.39 -4.64 -11.34
C PRO A 76 -3.05 -3.92 -11.47
N ARG A 77 -2.30 -3.87 -10.38
CA ARG A 77 -1.09 -3.03 -10.29
C ARG A 77 -0.05 -3.57 -9.31
N ALA A 78 1.20 -3.21 -9.56
CA ALA A 78 2.32 -3.46 -8.67
C ALA A 78 3.20 -2.20 -8.55
N PHE A 79 4.03 -2.15 -7.51
CA PHE A 79 4.95 -1.05 -7.22
C PHE A 79 4.22 0.29 -7.05
N HIS A 80 3.00 0.25 -6.53
CA HIS A 80 2.20 1.41 -6.15
C HIS A 80 2.55 1.83 -4.71
N VAL A 81 2.13 3.04 -4.33
CA VAL A 81 2.23 3.50 -2.94
C VAL A 81 0.87 3.30 -2.28
N ALA A 82 0.87 2.88 -1.02
CA ALA A 82 -0.33 2.86 -0.20
C ALA A 82 -0.07 3.45 1.19
N VAL A 83 -1.09 4.12 1.74
CA VAL A 83 -1.06 4.71 3.08
C VAL A 83 -2.40 4.44 3.76
N ALA A 84 -2.36 4.12 5.04
CA ALA A 84 -3.55 4.02 5.88
C ALA A 84 -3.78 5.31 6.66
N ILE A 85 -5.02 5.81 6.67
CA ILE A 85 -5.48 6.87 7.55
C ILE A 85 -6.83 6.43 8.10
N ASP A 86 -6.93 6.29 9.42
CA ASP A 86 -8.11 5.77 10.11
C ASP A 86 -8.56 4.40 9.56
N CYS A 87 -9.80 4.30 9.09
CA CYS A 87 -10.38 3.11 8.44
C CYS A 87 -10.27 3.13 6.91
N HIS A 88 -9.37 3.94 6.35
CA HIS A 88 -9.21 4.09 4.91
C HIS A 88 -7.81 3.70 4.43
N MET A 89 -7.74 2.99 3.31
CA MET A 89 -6.51 2.75 2.57
C MET A 89 -6.51 3.61 1.30
N PHE A 90 -5.49 4.46 1.17
CA PHE A 90 -5.24 5.27 -0.02
C PHE A 90 -4.18 4.61 -0.88
N ILE A 91 -4.41 4.58 -2.20
CA ILE A 91 -3.50 3.99 -3.18
C ILE A 91 -3.24 4.98 -4.30
N PHE A 92 -1.97 5.22 -4.60
CA PHE A 92 -1.56 6.07 -5.71
C PHE A 92 -0.61 5.36 -6.66
N GLY A 93 -0.91 5.50 -7.95
CA GLY A 93 -0.03 5.13 -9.05
C GLY A 93 0.33 3.65 -9.13
N GLY A 94 1.60 3.36 -9.39
CA GLY A 94 2.12 2.03 -9.71
C GLY A 94 2.16 1.76 -11.20
N ARG A 95 2.26 0.48 -11.57
CA ARG A 95 2.25 0.05 -12.98
C ARG A 95 1.36 -1.15 -13.22
N SER A 96 0.83 -1.22 -14.44
CA SER A 96 0.09 -2.36 -14.99
C SER A 96 0.62 -2.65 -16.39
N GLY A 97 1.25 -3.81 -16.57
CA GLY A 97 2.02 -4.11 -17.79
C GLY A 97 3.13 -3.07 -18.03
N ASN A 98 3.10 -2.46 -19.21
CA ASN A 98 4.03 -1.39 -19.60
C ASN A 98 3.53 0.01 -19.24
N ARG A 99 2.32 0.14 -18.69
CA ARG A 99 1.69 1.43 -18.37
C ARG A 99 2.00 1.84 -16.94
N ARG A 100 2.43 3.09 -16.75
CA ARG A 100 2.45 3.76 -15.45
C ARG A 100 1.05 4.32 -15.15
N LEU A 101 0.58 4.09 -13.94
CA LEU A 101 -0.71 4.56 -13.45
C LEU A 101 -0.51 5.85 -12.66
N GLY A 102 -1.46 6.77 -12.79
CA GLY A 102 -1.49 8.06 -12.10
C GLY A 102 -2.84 8.35 -11.46
N ASP A 103 -3.67 7.31 -11.32
CA ASP A 103 -4.95 7.34 -10.64
C ASP A 103 -4.77 7.26 -9.13
N PHE A 104 -5.78 7.76 -8.42
CA PHE A 104 -5.80 7.81 -6.97
C PHE A 104 -7.08 7.16 -6.46
N TRP A 105 -6.92 6.21 -5.53
CA TRP A 105 -7.98 5.37 -5.03
C TRP A 105 -8.03 5.40 -3.53
N VAL A 106 -9.23 5.29 -2.99
CA VAL A 106 -9.47 5.05 -1.57
C VAL A 106 -10.36 3.84 -1.39
N LEU A 107 -10.01 2.97 -0.45
CA LEU A 107 -10.83 1.89 0.07
C LEU A 107 -11.31 2.28 1.46
N ASP A 108 -12.62 2.39 1.62
CA ASP A 108 -13.25 2.35 2.94
C ASP A 108 -13.26 0.89 3.42
N THR A 109 -12.60 0.61 4.54
CA THR A 109 -12.46 -0.74 5.09
C THR A 109 -13.55 -1.14 6.08
N ASP A 110 -14.41 -0.21 6.49
CA ASP A 110 -15.58 -0.54 7.31
C ASP A 110 -16.68 -1.18 6.45
N ILE A 111 -16.81 -0.71 5.20
CA ILE A 111 -17.80 -1.21 4.23
C ILE A 111 -17.22 -1.91 3.00
N TRP A 112 -15.88 -2.00 2.90
CA TRP A 112 -15.16 -2.58 1.77
C TRP A 112 -15.56 -1.99 0.42
N GLN A 113 -15.56 -0.65 0.35
CA GLN A 113 -15.97 0.07 -0.85
C GLN A 113 -14.84 0.93 -1.41
N TRP A 114 -14.54 0.74 -2.70
CA TRP A 114 -13.60 1.58 -3.44
C TRP A 114 -14.27 2.84 -3.99
N SER A 115 -13.53 3.94 -3.94
CA SER A 115 -13.85 5.18 -4.62
C SER A 115 -12.62 5.71 -5.35
N GLU A 116 -12.82 6.16 -6.59
CA GLU A 116 -11.78 6.82 -7.37
C GLU A 116 -11.80 8.33 -7.07
N LEU A 117 -10.64 8.88 -6.71
CA LEU A 117 -10.48 10.28 -6.38
C LEU A 117 -10.07 11.06 -7.63
N THR A 118 -11.08 11.51 -8.38
CA THR A 118 -10.91 12.23 -9.67
C THR A 118 -10.82 13.75 -9.52
N SER A 119 -11.17 14.30 -8.35
CA SER A 119 -11.31 15.75 -8.13
C SER A 119 -10.49 16.26 -6.95
N PHE A 120 -9.16 16.28 -7.11
CA PHE A 120 -8.32 17.25 -6.39
C PHE A 120 -7.40 17.92 -7.42
N GLY A 121 -7.59 19.23 -7.58
CA GLY A 121 -7.10 20.05 -8.70
C GLY A 121 -5.61 20.31 -8.74
N ASP A 122 -4.77 19.27 -8.58
CA ASP A 122 -3.38 19.15 -9.03
C ASP A 122 -2.86 17.76 -8.62
N LEU A 123 -3.38 16.68 -9.23
CA LEU A 123 -2.83 15.34 -9.03
C LEU A 123 -1.33 15.37 -9.39
N PRO A 124 -0.41 15.03 -8.47
CA PRO A 124 1.01 15.06 -8.78
C PRO A 124 1.28 14.10 -9.95
N SER A 125 1.94 14.59 -11.00
CA SER A 125 2.37 13.76 -12.13
C SER A 125 3.08 12.49 -11.64
N CYS A 126 2.86 11.32 -12.25
CA CYS A 126 3.50 10.05 -11.85
C CYS A 126 5.01 10.22 -11.63
N ARG A 127 5.48 10.26 -10.38
CA ARG A 127 6.92 10.27 -10.07
C ARG A 127 7.36 8.90 -9.62
N SER A 128 8.37 8.36 -10.29
CA SER A 128 8.95 7.04 -10.06
C SER A 128 10.06 7.10 -9.02
N PHE A 129 9.74 7.08 -7.73
CA PHE A 129 10.64 6.63 -6.63
C PHE A 129 9.70 6.04 -5.56
N VAL A 130 9.95 4.88 -4.93
CA VAL A 130 11.09 4.58 -4.06
C VAL A 130 11.35 3.07 -4.00
N CYS A 131 12.60 2.67 -4.24
CA CYS A 131 13.25 1.51 -3.64
C CYS A 131 14.30 2.09 -2.68
N TYR A 132 14.35 1.64 -1.43
CA TYR A 132 15.52 1.89 -0.58
C TYR A 132 16.09 0.56 -0.11
N ARG A 133 17.25 0.18 -0.65
CA ARG A 133 18.14 -0.77 0.01
C ARG A 133 18.96 -0.01 1.05
N SER A 134 18.94 -0.50 2.28
CA SER A 134 19.86 -0.09 3.33
C SER A 134 21.28 -0.53 3.00
N ASN A 135 22.26 0.32 3.33
CA ASN A 135 23.56 -0.07 3.87
C ASN A 135 24.30 1.19 4.37
N GLY A 136 24.33 1.38 5.70
CA GLY A 136 25.44 2.04 6.40
C GLY A 136 25.44 3.57 6.50
N TRP A 137 25.05 4.04 7.70
CA TRP A 137 25.54 5.22 8.44
C TRP A 137 25.48 6.65 7.84
N SER A 138 25.07 7.56 8.74
CA SER A 138 25.05 9.02 8.73
C SER A 138 23.88 9.72 8.01
N TYR A 139 23.01 10.32 8.82
CA TYR A 139 22.16 11.43 8.41
C TYR A 139 23.01 12.68 8.26
N GLN A 140 23.02 13.26 7.06
CA GLN A 140 23.28 14.68 6.85
C GLN A 140 22.38 15.13 5.70
N LEU A 141 21.31 15.83 6.05
CA LEU A 141 20.65 16.76 5.13
C LEU A 141 21.61 17.94 5.00
N LEU A 142 22.28 18.04 3.85
CA LEU A 142 22.98 19.27 3.49
C LEU A 142 21.93 20.28 3.03
N ASP A 143 21.82 21.34 3.81
CA ASP A 143 21.10 22.57 3.49
C ASP A 143 21.68 23.28 2.27
N HIS A 144 20.81 24.14 1.72
CA HIS A 144 21.01 25.15 0.67
C HIS A 144 20.66 24.73 -0.77
N TYR A 145 19.47 25.14 -1.23
CA TYR A 145 19.34 26.34 -2.06
C TYR A 145 17.88 26.79 -2.20
N HIS A 146 17.70 28.11 -2.29
CA HIS A 146 16.45 28.85 -2.30
C HIS A 146 15.63 28.62 -3.57
N HIS A 147 14.38 28.13 -3.43
CA HIS A 147 13.16 28.73 -3.96
C HIS A 147 11.97 27.86 -3.54
N LEU A 148 11.07 28.46 -2.76
CA LEU A 148 9.83 27.83 -2.32
C LEU A 148 8.90 27.62 -3.52
N ASP A 149 8.46 26.39 -3.72
CA ASP A 149 7.25 26.07 -4.48
C ASP A 149 6.43 25.04 -3.70
N ALA A 150 5.11 25.12 -3.79
CA ALA A 150 4.12 24.75 -2.77
C ALA A 150 3.95 23.24 -2.43
N ALA A 151 4.96 22.39 -2.64
CA ALA A 151 4.88 20.93 -2.49
C ALA A 151 5.45 20.37 -1.16
N THR A 152 5.82 21.21 -0.19
CA THR A 152 6.36 20.74 1.11
C THR A 152 5.27 20.52 2.19
N GLN A 153 3.98 20.58 1.84
CA GLN A 153 2.89 20.57 2.83
C GLN A 153 2.10 19.25 3.01
N LEU A 154 2.58 18.12 2.48
CA LEU A 154 1.98 16.80 2.76
C LEU A 154 2.84 15.89 3.64
N LEU A 155 3.82 16.45 4.36
CA LEU A 155 4.63 15.71 5.34
C LEU A 155 4.72 16.42 6.70
N TRP A 156 3.59 16.94 7.20
CA TRP A 156 3.47 17.37 8.60
C TRP A 156 2.04 17.17 9.12
N LEU A 157 1.53 15.94 9.08
CA LEU A 157 0.36 15.56 9.88
C LEU A 157 0.83 14.67 11.04
N ARG A 158 1.10 15.36 12.16
CA ARG A 158 1.36 14.86 13.53
C ARG A 158 2.39 13.72 13.70
N LYS A 159 3.43 14.06 14.45
CA LYS A 159 4.32 13.15 15.20
C LYS A 159 3.58 11.88 15.66
N GLY A 160 3.80 10.73 15.03
CA GLY A 160 3.34 9.44 15.59
C GLY A 160 3.12 8.28 14.62
N CYS A 161 2.73 8.51 13.36
CA CYS A 161 2.38 7.41 12.45
C CYS A 161 3.51 7.08 11.47
N LEU A 162 4.38 6.14 11.86
CA LEU A 162 5.22 5.41 10.91
C LEU A 162 4.32 4.43 10.13
N SER A 163 3.86 4.81 8.94
CA SER A 163 3.30 3.84 7.99
C SER A 163 4.49 3.11 7.34
N LEU A 164 4.87 1.99 7.94
CA LEU A 164 5.92 1.12 7.41
C LEU A 164 5.32 0.33 6.23
N VAL A 165 5.94 0.43 5.05
CA VAL A 165 5.68 -0.52 3.96
C VAL A 165 6.27 -1.86 4.42
N ALA A 166 5.41 -2.79 4.83
CA ALA A 166 5.85 -4.14 5.20
C ALA A 166 5.98 -5.00 3.93
N GLU A 167 7.22 -5.30 3.53
CA GLU A 167 7.50 -6.33 2.54
C GLU A 167 7.34 -7.70 3.23
N VAL A 168 6.20 -8.37 3.06
CA VAL A 168 6.03 -9.74 3.54
C VAL A 168 6.70 -10.68 2.54
N VAL A 169 7.95 -11.05 2.81
CA VAL A 169 8.66 -12.07 2.04
C VAL A 169 8.17 -13.45 2.47
N VAL A 170 7.16 -13.97 1.75
CA VAL A 170 6.84 -15.40 1.81
C VAL A 170 7.81 -16.13 0.88
N GLY A 171 8.98 -16.49 1.40
CA GLY A 171 9.94 -17.34 0.69
C GLY A 171 9.52 -18.80 0.78
N GLN A 172 9.34 -19.47 -0.36
CA GLN A 172 9.29 -20.93 -0.43
C GLN A 172 10.69 -21.47 -0.76
N SER A 173 11.01 -22.62 -0.14
CA SER A 173 12.23 -23.42 -0.28
C SER A 173 12.46 -23.95 -1.69
#